data_AF-A0AAJ6EYK1-F1
#
_entry.id   AF-A0AAJ6EYK1-F1
#
_cell.length_a   1.000
_cell.length_b   1.000
_cell.length_c   1.000
_cell.angle_alpha   90.00
_cell.angle_beta   90.00
_cell.angle_gamma   90.00
#
_symmetry.space_group_name_H-M   'P 1'
#
loop_
_entity.id
_entity.type
_entity.pdbx_description
1 polymer ?
#
loop_
_entity_poly.entity_id
_entity_poly.type
_entity_poly.pdbx_seq_one_letter_code
_entity_poly.pdbx_strand_id
1 'polypeptide(L)'
;MLPDVVTFWHGPMDALRQTCLRSQLAAGHKVTVYSFDPIPGLPDGIGNAEAEAVLPHAFAEKLRPPQPDGSWRDWTILQFSDFFRMRLMTQRAGLWLDADVLLLRPVELDPAKPYFAWERPRQIGNSVLYFPPDDPIVRAFEALMAQDELTPDWLALRHRLTFAMHRLIGKSNRVSDIRIAIYGPAALTALVRRENELQHALPKRSFYAVHAEPRLFFEPMDFSRYLNDPEIIGLHISGKGRAKQAPRPGSLYAWATEKFGV
;
A
#
# COMPACT_ATOMS: atom_id res chain seq x y z
N MET A 1 15.99 -12.32 -6.59
CA MET A 1 16.14 -11.33 -7.69
C MET A 1 15.82 -9.95 -7.16
N LEU A 2 16.38 -8.89 -7.76
CA LEU A 2 16.00 -7.51 -7.46
C LEU A 2 14.77 -7.15 -8.32
N PRO A 3 13.58 -6.92 -7.72
CA PRO A 3 12.37 -6.61 -8.47
C PRO A 3 12.31 -5.13 -8.89
N ASP A 4 11.58 -4.84 -9.97
CA ASP A 4 11.05 -3.51 -10.21
C ASP A 4 10.06 -3.15 -9.08
N VAL A 5 10.02 -1.87 -8.70
CA VAL A 5 9.11 -1.35 -7.67
C VAL A 5 8.04 -0.49 -8.34
N VAL A 6 6.80 -0.74 -7.96
CA VAL A 6 5.63 -0.02 -8.48
C VAL A 6 4.78 0.50 -7.34
N THR A 7 4.19 1.68 -7.56
CA THR A 7 3.26 2.31 -6.61
C THR A 7 2.24 3.14 -7.35
N PHE A 8 1.17 3.56 -6.67
CA PHE A 8 0.18 4.47 -7.22
C PHE A 8 0.04 5.69 -6.33
N TRP A 9 -0.06 6.87 -6.96
CA TRP A 9 -0.16 8.14 -6.26
C TRP A 9 -1.22 9.03 -6.90
N HIS A 10 -1.97 9.73 -6.04
CA HIS A 10 -2.95 10.73 -6.43
C HIS A 10 -2.79 11.98 -5.57
N GLY A 11 -2.80 13.14 -6.21
CA GLY A 11 -2.64 14.44 -5.55
C GLY A 11 -1.18 14.86 -5.34
N PRO A 12 -0.94 15.96 -4.62
CA PRO A 12 0.40 16.52 -4.44
C PRO A 12 1.29 15.59 -3.63
N MET A 13 2.54 15.43 -4.07
CA MET A 13 3.53 14.61 -3.39
C MET A 13 4.34 15.44 -2.39
N ASP A 14 4.35 15.02 -1.13
CA ASP A 14 5.13 15.70 -0.09
C ASP A 14 6.59 15.24 -0.03
N ALA A 15 7.41 16.01 0.71
CA ALA A 15 8.84 15.75 0.85
C ALA A 15 9.15 14.37 1.46
N LEU A 16 8.30 13.88 2.37
CA LEU A 16 8.48 12.56 2.97
C LEU A 16 8.41 11.46 1.90
N ARG A 17 7.38 11.51 1.04
CA ARG A 17 7.22 10.53 -0.05
C ARG A 17 8.34 10.65 -1.07
N GLN A 18 8.76 11.87 -1.41
CA GLN A 18 9.92 12.07 -2.29
C GLN A 18 11.19 11.42 -1.71
N THR A 19 11.48 11.62 -0.42
CA THR A 19 12.61 10.97 0.28
C THR A 19 12.49 9.44 0.27
N CYS A 20 11.29 8.91 0.50
CA CYS A 20 11.04 7.47 0.44
C CYS A 20 11.28 6.90 -0.96
N LEU A 21 10.76 7.53 -2.01
CA LEU A 21 11.01 7.11 -3.40
C LEU A 21 12.50 7.18 -3.77
N ARG A 22 13.21 8.23 -3.36
CA ARG A 22 14.67 8.32 -3.55
C ARG A 22 15.40 7.19 -2.83
N SER A 23 14.97 6.79 -1.63
CA SER A 23 15.56 5.64 -0.94
C SER A 23 15.33 4.32 -1.67
N GLN A 24 14.18 4.16 -2.33
CA GLN A 24 13.88 2.96 -3.12
C GLN A 24 14.77 2.89 -4.36
N LEU A 25 14.98 4.02 -5.04
CA LEU A 25 15.91 4.14 -6.15
C LEU A 25 17.36 3.91 -5.70
N ALA A 26 17.78 4.50 -4.59
CA ALA A 26 19.12 4.34 -4.02
C ALA A 26 19.41 2.90 -3.57
N ALA A 27 18.38 2.12 -3.23
CA ALA A 27 18.47 0.69 -2.97
C ALA A 27 18.61 -0.16 -4.25
N GLY A 28 18.68 0.46 -5.43
CA GLY A 28 18.97 -0.18 -6.72
C GLY A 28 17.73 -0.57 -7.53
N HIS A 29 16.52 -0.29 -7.04
CA HIS A 29 15.29 -0.64 -7.75
C HIS A 29 14.98 0.35 -8.87
N LYS A 30 14.43 -0.16 -9.98
CA LYS A 30 13.70 0.67 -10.93
C LYS A 30 12.33 0.97 -10.34
N VAL A 31 12.06 2.25 -10.06
CA VAL A 31 10.82 2.68 -9.39
C VAL A 31 9.90 3.36 -10.39
N THR A 32 8.63 2.93 -10.44
CA THR A 32 7.58 3.55 -11.27
C THR A 32 6.38 3.96 -10.42
N VAL A 33 6.02 5.23 -10.50
CA VAL A 33 4.81 5.78 -9.88
C VAL A 33 3.72 5.91 -10.94
N TYR A 34 2.62 5.21 -10.73
CA TYR A 34 1.42 5.32 -11.55
C TYR A 34 0.54 6.46 -11.03
N SER A 35 0.05 7.29 -11.93
CA SER A 35 -0.89 8.37 -11.62
C SER A 35 -1.77 8.70 -12.81
N PHE A 36 -2.94 9.29 -12.55
CA PHE A 36 -3.83 9.83 -13.60
C PHE A 36 -3.37 11.21 -14.08
N ASP A 37 -2.75 11.97 -13.19
CA ASP A 37 -2.24 13.30 -13.47
C ASP A 37 -0.70 13.31 -13.32
N PRO A 38 0.00 14.23 -14.02
CA PRO A 38 1.41 14.48 -13.74
C PRO A 38 1.63 14.79 -12.25
N ILE A 39 2.75 14.31 -11.69
CA ILE A 39 3.11 14.54 -10.28
C ILE A 39 4.21 15.60 -10.22
N PRO A 40 3.91 16.85 -9.81
CA PRO A 40 4.94 17.86 -9.61
C PRO A 40 5.92 17.44 -8.51
N GLY A 41 7.21 17.63 -8.76
CA GLY A 41 8.26 17.31 -7.79
C GLY A 41 8.56 15.81 -7.65
N LEU A 42 8.13 14.98 -8.62
CA LEU A 42 8.59 13.60 -8.69
C LEU A 42 10.14 13.58 -8.80
N PRO A 43 10.86 12.82 -7.96
CA PRO A 43 12.32 12.82 -7.99
C PRO A 43 12.91 12.32 -9.32
N ASP A 44 14.06 12.87 -9.70
CA ASP A 44 14.83 12.39 -10.86
C ASP A 44 15.14 10.89 -10.74
N GLY A 45 15.04 10.17 -11.85
CA GLY A 45 15.23 8.72 -11.91
C GLY A 45 14.00 7.88 -11.53
N ILE A 46 12.95 8.50 -10.97
CA ILE A 46 11.67 7.82 -10.75
C ILE A 46 10.82 7.89 -12.02
N GLY A 47 10.38 6.74 -12.52
CA GLY A 47 9.47 6.67 -13.65
C GLY A 47 8.06 7.14 -13.28
N ASN A 48 7.36 7.76 -14.22
CA ASN A 48 5.92 8.04 -14.13
C ASN A 48 5.20 7.31 -15.27
N ALA A 49 4.10 6.63 -14.93
CA ALA A 49 3.30 5.87 -15.90
C ALA A 49 1.80 6.14 -15.71
N GLU A 50 1.05 6.00 -16.81
CA GLU A 50 -0.39 6.26 -16.84
C GLU A 50 -1.17 5.21 -16.03
N ALA A 51 -1.98 5.66 -15.07
CA ALA A 51 -2.80 4.79 -14.24
C ALA A 51 -4.05 4.25 -14.97
N GLU A 52 -4.60 5.01 -15.93
CA GLU A 52 -5.83 4.66 -16.65
C GLU A 52 -5.74 3.30 -17.37
N ALA A 53 -4.55 2.95 -17.88
CA ALA A 53 -4.30 1.67 -18.55
C ALA A 53 -4.27 0.46 -17.60
N VAL A 54 -4.03 0.67 -16.30
CA VAL A 54 -3.92 -0.40 -15.30
C VAL A 54 -5.28 -0.69 -14.67
N LEU A 55 -5.94 0.38 -14.20
CA LEU A 55 -7.27 0.37 -13.64
C LEU A 55 -7.91 1.73 -13.95
N PRO A 56 -8.96 1.77 -14.79
CA PRO A 56 -9.60 3.02 -15.18
C PRO A 56 -10.09 3.81 -13.98
N HIS A 57 -9.97 5.14 -14.03
CA HIS A 57 -10.49 6.05 -13.01
C HIS A 57 -11.98 5.78 -12.72
N ALA A 58 -12.75 5.44 -13.76
CA ALA A 58 -14.17 5.08 -13.65
C ALA A 58 -14.46 3.86 -12.75
N PHE A 59 -13.46 3.01 -12.46
CA PHE A 59 -13.64 1.92 -11.49
C PHE A 59 -13.98 2.44 -10.09
N ALA A 60 -13.57 3.66 -9.75
CA ALA A 60 -13.92 4.30 -8.48
C ALA A 60 -15.44 4.39 -8.25
N GLU A 61 -16.27 4.44 -9.30
CA GLU A 61 -17.74 4.43 -9.21
C GLU A 61 -18.30 3.17 -8.53
N LYS A 62 -17.62 2.02 -8.71
CA LYS A 62 -17.98 0.76 -8.05
C LYS A 62 -17.63 0.79 -6.55
N LEU A 63 -16.63 1.59 -6.17
CA LEU A 63 -16.17 1.71 -4.79
C LEU A 63 -16.98 2.72 -4.00
N ARG A 64 -17.34 3.86 -4.60
CA ARG A 64 -18.28 4.85 -4.08
C ARG A 64 -18.51 5.93 -5.14
N PRO A 65 -19.73 6.46 -5.30
CA PRO A 65 -19.94 7.59 -6.19
C PRO A 65 -19.04 8.78 -5.82
N PRO A 66 -18.45 9.48 -6.80
CA PRO A 66 -17.67 10.68 -6.58
C PRO A 66 -18.55 11.79 -5.99
N GLN A 67 -17.89 12.85 -5.55
CA GLN A 67 -18.59 14.09 -5.20
C GLN A 67 -19.21 14.73 -6.46
N PRO A 68 -20.20 15.63 -6.32
CA PRO A 68 -20.82 16.29 -7.49
C PRO A 68 -19.82 17.01 -8.41
N ASP A 69 -18.66 17.39 -7.88
CA ASP A 69 -17.55 18.01 -8.61
C ASP A 69 -16.60 16.99 -9.29
N GLY A 70 -16.92 15.69 -9.24
CA GLY A 70 -16.10 14.61 -9.80
C GLY A 70 -14.94 14.16 -8.91
N SER A 71 -14.72 14.81 -7.77
CA SER A 71 -13.62 14.45 -6.87
C SER A 71 -13.88 13.15 -6.10
N TRP A 72 -12.81 12.43 -5.78
CA TRP A 72 -12.90 11.22 -4.98
C TRP A 72 -13.24 11.57 -3.53
N ARG A 73 -14.02 10.71 -2.87
CA ARG A 73 -14.23 10.82 -1.42
C ARG A 73 -12.97 10.31 -0.70
N ASP A 74 -12.68 10.84 0.49
CA ASP A 74 -11.42 10.58 1.24
C ASP A 74 -10.97 9.11 1.32
N TRP A 75 -11.90 8.16 1.35
CA TRP A 75 -11.60 6.73 1.47
C TRP A 75 -11.61 5.97 0.14
N THR A 76 -12.17 6.55 -0.92
CA THR A 76 -12.23 5.93 -2.26
C THR A 76 -10.82 5.70 -2.78
N ILE A 77 -9.91 6.66 -2.59
CA ILE A 77 -8.51 6.56 -3.00
C ILE A 77 -7.76 5.39 -2.37
N LEU A 78 -8.01 5.15 -1.07
CA LEU A 78 -7.37 4.06 -0.33
C LEU A 78 -7.84 2.70 -0.86
N GLN A 79 -9.15 2.54 -1.05
CA GLN A 79 -9.71 1.32 -1.61
C GLN A 79 -9.33 1.11 -3.06
N PHE A 80 -9.29 2.17 -3.86
CA PHE A 80 -8.84 2.11 -5.24
C PHE A 80 -7.40 1.63 -5.32
N SER A 81 -6.51 2.16 -4.48
CA SER A 81 -5.13 1.67 -4.35
C SER A 81 -5.09 0.19 -3.95
N ASP A 82 -6.04 -0.29 -3.14
CA ASP A 82 -6.15 -1.71 -2.80
C ASP A 82 -6.40 -2.62 -4.01
N PHE A 83 -7.20 -2.18 -4.97
CA PHE A 83 -7.40 -2.91 -6.24
C PHE A 83 -6.27 -2.68 -7.23
N PHE A 84 -5.75 -1.45 -7.29
CA PHE A 84 -4.69 -1.06 -8.22
C PHE A 84 -3.43 -1.91 -8.02
N ARG A 85 -3.03 -2.16 -6.77
CA ARG A 85 -1.87 -3.02 -6.49
C ARG A 85 -2.06 -4.46 -6.97
N MET A 86 -3.27 -4.99 -6.87
CA MET A 86 -3.58 -6.33 -7.37
C MET A 86 -3.56 -6.38 -8.90
N ARG A 87 -4.06 -5.33 -9.58
CA ARG A 87 -3.95 -5.21 -11.04
C ARG A 87 -2.50 -5.18 -11.52
N LEU A 88 -1.64 -4.44 -10.84
CA LEU A 88 -0.20 -4.41 -11.14
C LEU A 88 0.45 -5.80 -10.99
N MET A 89 0.05 -6.58 -9.97
CA MET A 89 0.52 -7.96 -9.80
C MET A 89 0.06 -8.87 -10.94
N THR A 90 -1.22 -8.79 -11.35
CA THR A 90 -1.73 -9.51 -12.53
C THR A 90 -0.91 -9.18 -13.79
N GLN A 91 -0.46 -7.93 -13.92
CA GLN A 91 0.34 -7.45 -15.05
C GLN A 91 1.84 -7.72 -14.93
N ARG A 92 2.31 -8.41 -13.87
CA ARG A 92 3.74 -8.66 -13.60
C ARG A 92 4.57 -7.37 -13.47
N ALA A 93 3.95 -6.29 -13.00
CA ALA A 93 4.58 -4.97 -13.00
C ALA A 93 5.70 -4.82 -11.95
N GLY A 94 5.69 -5.63 -10.89
CA GLY A 94 6.75 -5.67 -9.89
C GLY A 94 6.26 -5.80 -8.45
N LEU A 95 7.16 -5.50 -7.52
CA LEU A 95 6.87 -5.40 -6.09
C LEU A 95 6.09 -4.11 -5.81
N TRP A 96 4.96 -4.21 -5.14
CA TRP A 96 4.28 -3.03 -4.62
C TRP A 96 5.00 -2.52 -3.38
N LEU A 97 5.40 -1.24 -3.40
CA LEU A 97 5.78 -0.47 -2.21
C LEU A 97 4.92 0.78 -2.13
N ASP A 98 4.34 1.07 -0.97
CA ASP A 98 3.73 2.39 -0.77
C ASP A 98 4.80 3.49 -0.91
N ALA A 99 4.39 4.66 -1.42
CA ALA A 99 5.28 5.81 -1.58
C ALA A 99 5.87 6.33 -0.26
N ASP A 100 5.38 5.88 0.90
CA ASP A 100 5.90 6.17 2.24
C ASP A 100 6.64 4.98 2.89
N VAL A 101 7.18 4.07 2.07
CA VAL A 101 8.16 3.08 2.50
C VAL A 101 9.58 3.59 2.23
N LEU A 102 10.33 3.87 3.29
CA LEU A 102 11.75 4.19 3.24
C LEU A 102 12.56 2.89 3.22
N LEU A 103 13.33 2.63 2.16
CA LEU A 103 14.23 1.47 2.13
C LEU A 103 15.59 1.81 2.75
N LEU A 104 16.06 0.90 3.61
CA LEU A 104 17.41 0.93 4.16
C LEU A 104 18.34 0.01 3.39
N ARG A 105 17.76 -1.00 2.73
CA ARG A 105 18.42 -2.11 2.03
C ARG A 105 17.62 -2.49 0.77
N PRO A 106 18.26 -3.08 -0.25
CA PRO A 106 17.54 -3.66 -1.40
C PRO A 106 16.54 -4.73 -0.95
N VAL A 107 15.39 -4.78 -1.60
CA VAL A 107 14.46 -5.90 -1.45
C VAL A 107 14.83 -6.99 -2.44
N GLU A 108 15.17 -8.17 -1.95
CA GLU A 108 15.34 -9.34 -2.81
C GLU A 108 14.18 -10.31 -2.57
N LEU A 109 13.55 -10.77 -3.65
CA LEU A 109 12.48 -11.74 -3.58
C LEU A 109 12.66 -12.89 -4.57
N ASP A 110 11.95 -13.98 -4.29
CA ASP A 110 11.75 -15.11 -5.19
C ASP A 110 10.43 -14.88 -5.94
N PRO A 111 10.44 -14.69 -7.28
CA PRO A 111 9.22 -14.34 -8.02
C PRO A 111 8.17 -15.46 -8.00
N ALA A 112 8.53 -16.68 -7.62
CA ALA A 112 7.61 -17.80 -7.47
C ALA A 112 6.93 -17.85 -6.09
N LYS A 113 7.24 -16.91 -5.18
CA LYS A 113 6.71 -16.92 -3.80
C LYS A 113 6.08 -15.59 -3.44
N PRO A 114 5.03 -15.63 -2.60
CA PRO A 114 4.53 -14.43 -1.95
C PRO A 114 5.59 -13.74 -1.10
N TYR A 115 5.53 -12.40 -1.04
CA TYR A 115 6.41 -11.57 -0.24
C TYR A 115 5.59 -10.46 0.44
N PHE A 116 5.44 -10.56 1.75
CA PHE A 116 4.68 -9.63 2.58
C PHE A 116 5.12 -9.75 4.04
N ALA A 117 4.73 -8.79 4.88
CA ALA A 117 5.09 -8.77 6.29
C ALA A 117 3.88 -8.52 7.21
N TRP A 118 4.00 -8.97 8.47
CA TRP A 118 3.05 -8.62 9.51
C TRP A 118 3.10 -7.11 9.83
N GLU A 119 1.99 -6.39 9.78
CA GLU A 119 1.95 -4.99 10.27
C GLU A 119 1.68 -4.96 11.78
N ARG A 120 0.75 -5.81 12.23
CA ARG A 120 0.28 -5.89 13.63
C ARG A 120 0.11 -7.34 14.05
N PRO A 121 -0.02 -7.63 15.37
CA PRO A 121 -0.40 -8.96 15.81
C PRO A 121 -1.69 -9.40 15.09
N ARG A 122 -1.60 -10.45 14.28
CA ARG A 122 -2.71 -11.04 13.51
C ARG A 122 -3.20 -10.23 12.29
N GLN A 123 -2.44 -9.24 11.79
CA GLN A 123 -2.78 -8.50 10.56
C GLN A 123 -1.57 -8.33 9.64
N ILE A 124 -1.72 -8.78 8.39
CA ILE A 124 -0.74 -8.57 7.32
C ILE A 124 -0.84 -7.13 6.81
N GLY A 125 0.30 -6.49 6.58
CA GLY A 125 0.34 -5.15 5.99
C GLY A 125 0.19 -5.20 4.47
N ASN A 126 -0.31 -4.12 3.88
CA ASN A 126 -0.54 -4.00 2.44
C ASN A 126 0.40 -3.01 1.74
N SER A 127 1.36 -2.44 2.48
CA SER A 127 2.30 -1.41 2.00
C SER A 127 3.57 -1.96 1.36
N VAL A 128 3.86 -3.25 1.59
CA VAL A 128 4.96 -3.98 0.96
C VAL A 128 4.41 -5.33 0.56
N LEU A 129 4.20 -5.54 -0.74
CA LEU A 129 3.40 -6.65 -1.20
C LEU A 129 3.85 -7.14 -2.58
N TYR A 130 4.10 -8.43 -2.68
CA TYR A 130 4.21 -9.14 -3.95
C TYR A 130 3.52 -10.49 -3.82
N PHE A 131 2.74 -10.83 -4.83
CA PHE A 131 2.23 -12.17 -5.06
C PHE A 131 2.57 -12.55 -6.50
N PRO A 132 2.91 -13.82 -6.76
CA PRO A 132 2.96 -14.34 -8.12
C PRO A 132 1.66 -14.00 -8.88
N PRO A 133 1.71 -13.68 -10.18
CA PRO A 133 0.51 -13.26 -10.94
C PRO A 133 -0.61 -14.30 -10.95
N ASP A 134 -0.27 -15.57 -10.83
CA ASP A 134 -1.19 -16.72 -10.84
C ASP A 134 -1.64 -17.14 -9.43
N ASP A 135 -1.21 -16.42 -8.41
CA ASP A 135 -1.53 -16.64 -6.99
C ASP A 135 -3.05 -16.56 -6.74
N PRO A 136 -3.61 -17.46 -5.89
CA PRO A 136 -5.05 -17.47 -5.61
C PRO A 136 -5.59 -16.14 -5.06
N ILE A 137 -4.78 -15.37 -4.32
CA ILE A 137 -5.16 -14.07 -3.77
C ILE A 137 -5.33 -13.04 -4.88
N VAL A 138 -4.41 -13.01 -5.85
CA VAL A 138 -4.50 -12.13 -7.03
C VAL A 138 -5.75 -12.47 -7.84
N ARG A 139 -6.01 -13.76 -8.08
CA ARG A 139 -7.21 -14.24 -8.78
C ARG A 139 -8.51 -13.89 -8.04
N ALA A 140 -8.51 -13.95 -6.71
CA ALA A 140 -9.68 -13.59 -5.91
C ALA A 140 -10.06 -12.11 -6.09
N PHE A 141 -9.07 -11.22 -6.14
CA PHE A 141 -9.30 -9.80 -6.45
C PHE A 141 -9.72 -9.58 -7.90
N GLU A 142 -9.13 -10.31 -8.86
CA GLU A 142 -9.52 -10.23 -10.27
C GLU A 142 -10.99 -10.65 -10.48
N ALA A 143 -11.41 -11.76 -9.87
CA ALA A 143 -12.80 -12.21 -9.88
C ALA A 143 -13.74 -11.19 -9.20
N LEU A 144 -13.29 -10.54 -8.12
CA LEU A 144 -14.06 -9.49 -7.46
C LEU A 144 -14.25 -8.27 -8.36
N MET A 145 -13.20 -7.82 -9.07
CA MET A 145 -13.26 -6.66 -9.97
C MET A 145 -14.22 -6.85 -11.16
N ALA A 146 -14.42 -8.10 -11.59
CA ALA A 146 -15.36 -8.47 -12.64
C ALA A 146 -16.84 -8.33 -12.23
N GLN A 147 -17.14 -8.22 -10.93
CA GLN A 147 -18.50 -8.03 -10.44
C GLN A 147 -18.99 -6.60 -10.67
N ASP A 148 -20.29 -6.43 -10.91
CA ASP A 148 -20.92 -5.11 -10.92
C ASP A 148 -20.96 -4.50 -9.51
N GLU A 149 -21.29 -5.34 -8.52
CA GLU A 149 -21.30 -5.00 -7.10
C GLU A 149 -20.19 -5.79 -6.39
N LEU A 150 -19.18 -5.08 -5.88
CA LEU A 150 -17.97 -5.67 -5.31
C LEU A 150 -18.26 -6.39 -3.98
N THR A 151 -18.65 -7.66 -4.08
CA THR A 151 -19.07 -8.49 -2.94
C THR A 151 -18.01 -9.54 -2.60
N PRO A 152 -17.05 -9.23 -1.74
CA PRO A 152 -15.98 -10.16 -1.37
C PRO A 152 -16.51 -11.37 -0.59
N ASP A 153 -16.13 -12.57 -1.02
CA ASP A 153 -16.53 -13.83 -0.37
C ASP A 153 -15.71 -14.18 0.88
N TRP A 154 -14.55 -13.51 1.05
CA TRP A 154 -13.61 -13.65 2.17
C TRP A 154 -14.00 -12.83 3.40
N LEU A 155 -15.12 -12.12 3.37
CA LEU A 155 -15.64 -11.45 4.56
C LEU A 155 -16.13 -12.45 5.59
N ALA A 156 -15.77 -12.23 6.85
CA ALA A 156 -16.33 -12.96 7.98
C ALA A 156 -17.87 -12.96 7.93
N LEU A 157 -18.48 -14.09 8.31
CA LEU A 157 -19.93 -14.32 8.23
C LEU A 157 -20.74 -13.19 8.88
N ARG A 158 -20.25 -12.63 10.00
CA ARG A 158 -20.89 -11.47 10.66
C ARG A 158 -21.06 -10.25 9.75
N HIS A 159 -20.07 -9.94 8.91
CA HIS A 159 -20.15 -8.82 7.99
C HIS A 159 -21.12 -9.16 6.86
N ARG A 160 -21.06 -10.39 6.33
CA ARG A 160 -22.02 -10.89 5.32
C ARG A 160 -23.47 -10.78 5.82
N LEU A 161 -23.70 -11.08 7.11
CA LEU A 161 -25.01 -10.90 7.76
C LEU A 161 -25.39 -9.42 7.93
N THR A 162 -24.46 -8.54 8.31
CA THR A 162 -24.69 -7.09 8.35
C THR A 162 -25.08 -6.55 6.97
N PHE A 163 -24.38 -6.96 5.91
CA PHE A 163 -24.69 -6.59 4.52
C PHE A 163 -26.09 -7.08 4.11
N ALA A 164 -26.42 -8.35 4.40
CA ALA A 164 -27.74 -8.91 4.11
C ALA A 164 -28.87 -8.16 4.83
N MET A 165 -28.66 -7.79 6.10
CA MET A 165 -29.63 -7.03 6.89
C MET A 165 -29.83 -5.59 6.37
N HIS A 166 -28.75 -4.90 5.97
CA HIS A 166 -28.85 -3.56 5.38
C HIS A 166 -29.60 -3.57 4.03
N ARG A 167 -29.41 -4.61 3.22
CA ARG A 167 -30.15 -4.85 1.98
C ARG A 167 -31.64 -5.07 2.23
N LEU A 168 -32.00 -5.81 3.29
CA LEU A 168 -33.39 -6.06 3.67
C LEU A 168 -34.11 -4.80 4.20
N ILE A 169 -33.40 -3.89 4.86
CA ILE A 169 -33.98 -2.66 5.45
C ILE A 169 -34.06 -1.51 4.42
N GLY A 170 -33.57 -1.71 3.18
CA GLY A 170 -33.69 -0.72 2.11
C GLY A 170 -32.85 0.56 2.29
N LYS A 171 -31.86 0.54 3.20
CA LYS A 171 -30.98 1.71 3.46
C LYS A 171 -29.87 1.89 2.42
N SER A 172 -29.37 0.79 1.84
CA SER A 172 -28.55 0.76 0.62
C SER A 172 -28.30 -0.69 0.18
N ASN A 173 -28.21 -0.92 -1.13
CA ASN A 173 -27.87 -2.21 -1.72
C ASN A 173 -26.36 -2.37 -1.99
N ARG A 174 -25.54 -1.32 -1.80
CA ARG A 174 -24.12 -1.36 -2.14
C ARG A 174 -23.21 -1.62 -0.95
N VAL A 175 -22.22 -2.49 -1.14
CA VAL A 175 -21.17 -2.78 -0.17
C VAL A 175 -20.32 -1.52 0.09
N SER A 176 -20.15 -0.68 -0.94
CA SER A 176 -19.47 0.63 -0.90
C SER A 176 -19.95 1.59 0.18
N ASP A 177 -21.22 1.50 0.55
CA ASP A 177 -21.87 2.48 1.44
C ASP A 177 -21.63 2.15 2.92
N ILE A 178 -21.10 0.95 3.20
CA ILE A 178 -20.73 0.54 4.54
C ILE A 178 -19.26 0.92 4.76
N ARG A 179 -19.02 1.80 5.74
CA ARG A 179 -17.69 2.34 6.10
C ARG A 179 -16.76 1.28 6.71
N ILE A 180 -16.36 0.27 5.95
CA ILE A 180 -15.41 -0.76 6.38
C ILE A 180 -14.28 -0.83 5.36
N ALA A 181 -13.03 -0.77 5.82
CA ALA A 181 -11.84 -1.04 5.01
C ALA A 181 -11.78 -2.54 4.69
N ILE A 182 -12.61 -2.97 3.74
CA ILE A 182 -12.81 -4.39 3.40
C ILE A 182 -11.81 -4.93 2.39
N TYR A 183 -11.14 -4.08 1.61
CA TYR A 183 -10.26 -4.50 0.51
C TYR A 183 -8.76 -4.39 0.84
N GLY A 184 -8.39 -3.71 1.92
CA GLY A 184 -7.01 -3.52 2.35
C GLY A 184 -6.46 -4.64 3.27
N PRO A 185 -5.76 -4.31 4.37
CA PRO A 185 -5.10 -5.29 5.25
C PRO A 185 -6.02 -6.41 5.76
N ALA A 186 -7.30 -6.12 5.97
CA ALA A 186 -8.28 -7.10 6.45
C ALA A 186 -8.60 -8.18 5.41
N ALA A 187 -8.81 -7.81 4.14
CA ALA A 187 -8.97 -8.76 3.03
C ALA A 187 -7.73 -9.63 2.91
N LEU A 188 -6.57 -8.98 2.86
CA LEU A 188 -5.30 -9.65 2.67
C LEU A 188 -5.04 -10.68 3.78
N THR A 189 -5.25 -10.30 5.03
CA THR A 189 -5.12 -11.21 6.17
C THR A 189 -6.07 -12.41 6.08
N ALA A 190 -7.31 -12.20 5.62
CA ALA A 190 -8.29 -13.26 5.47
C ALA A 190 -7.90 -14.23 4.35
N LEU A 191 -7.45 -13.70 3.22
CA LEU A 191 -7.05 -14.48 2.05
C LEU A 191 -5.76 -15.28 2.31
N VAL A 192 -4.70 -14.65 2.83
CA VAL A 192 -3.46 -15.35 3.20
C VAL A 192 -3.73 -16.51 4.18
N ARG A 193 -4.69 -16.35 5.11
CA ARG A 193 -5.12 -17.44 5.99
C ARG A 193 -5.87 -18.53 5.27
N ARG A 194 -6.79 -18.17 4.38
CA ARG A 194 -7.60 -19.11 3.61
C ARG A 194 -6.76 -19.99 2.70
N GLU A 195 -5.76 -19.39 2.05
CA GLU A 195 -4.85 -20.07 1.11
C GLU A 195 -3.65 -20.73 1.82
N ASN A 196 -3.59 -20.65 3.16
CA ASN A 196 -2.50 -21.21 3.97
C ASN A 196 -1.11 -20.72 3.55
N GLU A 197 -0.95 -19.40 3.43
CA GLU A 197 0.29 -18.74 3.00
C GLU A 197 1.01 -18.00 4.14
N LEU A 198 0.51 -18.08 5.37
CA LEU A 198 1.07 -17.38 6.53
C LEU A 198 2.56 -17.67 6.77
N GLN A 199 3.07 -18.82 6.36
CA GLN A 199 4.48 -19.20 6.46
C GLN A 199 5.42 -18.28 5.65
N HIS A 200 4.90 -17.54 4.66
CA HIS A 200 5.67 -16.58 3.87
C HIS A 200 5.75 -15.20 4.53
N ALA A 201 4.98 -14.97 5.61
CA ALA A 201 4.92 -13.68 6.27
C ALA A 201 6.25 -13.35 6.95
N LEU A 202 6.91 -12.29 6.46
CA LEU A 202 8.08 -11.73 7.13
C LEU A 202 7.71 -11.15 8.50
N PRO A 203 8.66 -11.12 9.45
CA PRO A 203 8.46 -10.50 10.74
C PRO A 203 8.05 -9.03 10.62
N LYS A 204 7.28 -8.54 11.61
CA LYS A 204 6.86 -7.13 11.67
C LYS A 204 8.01 -6.14 11.54
N ARG A 205 9.14 -6.44 12.17
CA ARG A 205 10.32 -5.56 12.16
C ARG A 205 10.85 -5.27 10.75
N SER A 206 10.64 -6.18 9.79
CA SER A 206 11.22 -6.06 8.44
C SER A 206 10.82 -4.77 7.71
N PHE A 207 9.59 -4.30 7.93
CA PHE A 207 9.04 -3.08 7.33
C PHE A 207 8.24 -2.18 8.29
N TYR A 208 7.75 -2.72 9.41
CA TYR A 208 6.78 -2.03 10.28
C TYR A 208 7.33 -1.75 11.69
N ALA A 209 8.66 -1.63 11.82
CA ALA A 209 9.34 -1.39 13.10
C ALA A 209 8.97 -0.04 13.74
N VAL A 210 8.67 0.99 12.94
CA VAL A 210 8.29 2.34 13.40
C VAL A 210 6.82 2.70 13.10
N HIS A 211 6.12 1.88 12.31
CA HIS A 211 4.81 2.21 11.76
C HIS A 211 3.76 2.54 12.84
N ALA A 212 3.68 1.71 13.88
CA ALA A 212 2.67 1.85 14.94
C ALA A 212 2.93 3.09 15.83
N GLU A 213 4.18 3.54 15.91
CA GLU A 213 4.64 4.62 16.78
C GLU A 213 5.40 5.67 15.96
N PRO A 214 4.71 6.55 15.21
CA PRO A 214 5.35 7.51 14.31
C PRO A 214 6.40 8.41 14.96
N ARG A 215 6.30 8.63 16.27
CA ARG A 215 7.30 9.39 17.03
C ARG A 215 8.70 8.83 16.87
N LEU A 216 8.84 7.51 16.67
CA LEU A 216 10.12 6.84 16.45
C LEU A 216 10.85 7.31 15.18
N PHE A 217 10.09 7.83 14.22
CA PHE A 217 10.62 8.34 12.96
C PHE A 217 10.79 9.87 12.99
N PHE A 218 9.81 10.58 13.55
CA PHE A 218 9.71 12.04 13.44
C PHE A 218 10.35 12.81 14.61
N GLU A 219 10.53 12.20 15.78
CA GLU A 219 11.06 12.89 16.97
C GLU A 219 12.57 12.63 17.14
N PRO A 220 13.32 13.56 17.74
CA PRO A 220 14.74 13.35 18.05
C PRO A 220 14.92 12.19 19.04
N MET A 221 15.69 11.18 18.65
CA MET A 221 16.02 10.03 19.50
C MET A 221 17.18 9.20 18.92
N ASP A 222 17.74 8.29 19.70
CA ASP A 222 18.68 7.29 19.18
C ASP A 222 17.94 6.28 18.29
N PHE A 223 18.19 6.38 16.99
CA PHE A 223 17.64 5.49 15.95
C PHE A 223 18.65 4.45 15.45
N SER A 224 19.84 4.36 16.05
CA SER A 224 20.92 3.46 15.60
C SER A 224 20.46 1.99 15.51
N ARG A 225 19.63 1.55 16.45
CA ARG A 225 19.03 0.20 16.45
C ARG A 225 18.23 -0.12 15.18
N TYR A 226 17.61 0.88 14.53
CA TYR A 226 16.84 0.65 13.31
C TYR A 226 17.72 0.57 12.07
N LEU A 227 18.83 1.33 12.07
CA LEU A 227 19.77 1.34 10.95
C LEU A 227 20.67 0.09 10.96
N ASN A 228 21.11 -0.31 12.15
CA ASN A 228 22.11 -1.37 12.33
C ASN A 228 21.51 -2.78 12.38
N ASP A 229 20.19 -2.92 12.54
CA ASP A 229 19.53 -4.24 12.49
C ASP A 229 19.43 -4.73 11.02
N PRO A 230 20.14 -5.82 10.66
CA PRO A 230 20.13 -6.34 9.29
C PRO A 230 18.77 -6.91 8.87
N GLU A 231 17.88 -7.22 9.82
CA GLU A 231 16.56 -7.78 9.54
C GLU A 231 15.53 -6.70 9.19
N ILE A 232 15.86 -5.41 9.36
CA ILE A 232 15.01 -4.29 8.94
C ILE A 232 15.36 -3.91 7.50
N ILE A 233 14.51 -4.27 6.54
CA ILE A 233 14.77 -3.98 5.12
C ILE A 233 14.36 -2.54 4.79
N GLY A 234 13.22 -2.12 5.33
CA GLY A 234 12.70 -0.77 5.19
C GLY A 234 11.80 -0.37 6.34
N LEU A 235 11.20 0.82 6.23
CA LEU A 235 10.34 1.41 7.24
C LEU A 235 9.12 2.02 6.55
N HIS A 236 7.95 1.46 6.79
CA HIS A 236 6.68 2.06 6.40
C HIS A 236 6.30 3.16 7.39
N ILE A 237 6.19 4.39 6.89
CA ILE A 237 6.04 5.59 7.72
C ILE A 237 4.59 6.04 7.77
N SER A 238 3.96 5.87 8.94
CA SER A 238 2.62 6.43 9.18
C SER A 238 2.71 7.94 9.47
N GLY A 239 2.54 8.77 8.44
CA GLY A 239 2.72 10.22 8.54
C GLY A 239 1.82 10.91 9.58
N LYS A 240 0.54 10.51 9.73
CA LYS A 240 -0.45 11.11 10.66
C LYS A 240 -0.37 12.65 10.77
N GLY A 241 -0.27 13.34 9.62
CA GLY A 241 -0.15 14.81 9.53
C GLY A 241 1.27 15.39 9.67
N ARG A 242 2.27 14.60 10.07
CA ARG A 242 3.68 15.03 10.22
C ARG A 242 4.47 15.03 8.92
N ALA A 243 3.97 14.34 7.89
CA ALA A 243 4.65 14.25 6.59
C ALA A 243 4.88 15.61 5.91
N LYS A 244 4.05 16.61 6.23
CA LYS A 244 4.17 17.99 5.72
C LYS A 244 5.07 18.89 6.56
N GLN A 245 5.56 18.40 7.70
CA GLN A 245 6.41 19.18 8.60
C GLN A 245 7.87 19.02 8.21
N ALA A 246 8.67 20.05 8.46
CA ALA A 246 10.11 19.96 8.30
C ALA A 246 10.70 18.88 9.23
N PRO A 247 11.71 18.11 8.80
CA PRO A 247 12.37 17.14 9.65
C PRO A 247 12.96 17.80 10.91
N ARG A 248 12.75 17.20 12.09
CA ARG A 248 13.34 17.70 13.34
C ARG A 248 14.82 17.28 13.41
N PRO A 249 15.77 18.18 13.72
CA PRO A 249 17.17 17.81 13.90
C PRO A 249 17.33 16.66 14.91
N GLY A 250 18.16 15.66 14.58
CA GLY A 250 18.36 14.47 15.41
C GLY A 250 17.25 13.40 15.31
N SER A 251 16.22 13.59 14.49
CA SER A 251 15.23 12.54 14.17
C SER A 251 15.72 11.63 13.05
N LEU A 252 15.15 10.43 12.98
CA LEU A 252 15.39 9.51 11.87
C LEU A 252 14.91 10.10 10.52
N TYR A 253 13.86 10.93 10.53
CA TYR A 253 13.42 11.65 9.34
C TYR A 253 14.46 12.66 8.85
N ALA A 254 15.12 13.39 9.76
CA ALA A 254 16.20 14.30 9.39
C ALA A 254 17.39 13.55 8.79
N TRP A 255 17.80 12.43 9.40
CA TRP A 255 18.82 11.56 8.84
C TRP A 255 18.44 11.04 7.44
N ALA A 256 17.19 10.60 7.25
CA ALA A 256 16.73 10.08 5.96
C ALA A 256 16.72 11.18 4.89
N THR A 257 16.34 12.40 5.26
CA THR A 257 16.35 13.57 4.37
C THR A 257 17.77 14.00 4.03
N GLU A 258 18.72 13.91 4.96
CA GLU A 258 20.14 14.19 4.67
C GLU A 258 20.75 13.12 3.75
N LYS A 259 20.43 11.84 4.01
CA LYS A 259 20.99 10.72 3.27
C LYS A 259 20.42 10.58 1.85
N PHE A 260 19.11 10.78 1.70
CA PHE A 260 18.39 10.54 0.46
C PHE A 260 17.77 11.82 -0.12
N GLY A 261 18.03 12.98 0.47
CA GLY A 261 17.67 14.28 -0.09
C GLY A 261 18.54 14.66 -1.27
N VAL A 262 18.23 15.83 -1.83
CA VAL A 262 19.01 16.49 -2.89
C VAL A 262 19.98 17.47 -2.26
#